data_AF-A0A8S3C8V6-F1
#
_entry.id   AF-A0A8S3C8V6-F1
#
_cell.length_a   1.000
_cell.length_b   1.000
_cell.length_c   1.000
_cell.angle_alpha   90.00
_cell.angle_beta   90.00
_cell.angle_gamma   90.00
#
_symmetry.space_group_name_H-M   'P 1'
#
loop_
_entity.id
_entity.type
_entity.pdbx_description
1 polymer ?
#
loop_
_entity_poly.entity_id
_entity_poly.type
_entity_poly.pdbx_seq_one_letter_code
_entity_poly.pdbx_strand_id
1 'polypeptide(L)' 'VLLDGRDIRKLNIEWLRSQIGYVGQEPVLFSGTIEDNIRLGKPDATEV' A
#
# COMPACT_ATOMS: atom_id res chain seq x y z
N VAL A 1 -8.87 -12.85 -13.57
CA VAL A 1 -8.58 -12.83 -12.12
C VAL A 1 -9.79 -12.26 -11.41
N LEU A 2 -10.27 -12.92 -10.37
CA LEU A 2 -11.43 -12.51 -9.59
C LEU A 2 -10.99 -12.23 -8.15
N LEU A 3 -11.63 -11.28 -7.49
CA LEU A 3 -11.59 -11.08 -6.04
C LEU A 3 -13.01 -11.36 -5.52
N ASP A 4 -13.16 -12.35 -4.65
CA ASP A 4 -14.46 -12.80 -4.13
C ASP A 4 -15.53 -13.03 -5.21
N GLY A 5 -15.12 -13.65 -6.33
CA GLY A 5 -16.00 -13.94 -7.47
C GLY A 5 -16.30 -12.74 -8.38
N ARG A 6 -15.84 -11.52 -8.05
CA ARG A 6 -15.99 -10.34 -8.89
C ARG A 6 -14.72 -10.05 -9.69
N ASP A 7 -14.87 -9.73 -10.97
CA ASP A 7 -13.74 -9.33 -11.82
C ASP A 7 -13.10 -8.06 -11.27
N ILE A 8 -11.79 -8.12 -10.96
CA ILE A 8 -11.03 -7.01 -10.38
C ILE A 8 -11.06 -5.75 -11.26
N ARG A 9 -11.21 -5.92 -12.58
CA ARG A 9 -11.30 -4.81 -13.55
C ARG A 9 -12.61 -4.02 -13.44
N LYS A 10 -13.61 -4.57 -12.72
CA LYS A 10 -14.91 -3.92 -12.43
C LYS A 10 -14.96 -3.26 -11.05
N LEU A 11 -13.85 -3.25 -10.31
CA LEU A 11 -13.73 -2.60 -9.01
C LEU A 11 -13.12 -1.21 -9.20
N ASN A 12 -13.41 -0.28 -8.29
CA ASN A 12 -12.69 0.99 -8.22
C ASN A 12 -11.23 0.71 -7.82
N ILE A 13 -10.30 1.30 -8.56
CA ILE A 13 -8.87 1.01 -8.39
C ILE A 13 -8.29 1.54 -7.09
N GLU A 14 -8.78 2.68 -6.59
CA GLU A 14 -8.31 3.28 -5.33
C GLU A 14 -8.79 2.46 -4.14
N TRP A 15 -10.07 2.06 -4.13
CA TRP A 15 -10.61 1.16 -3.12
C TRP A 15 -9.86 -0.17 -3.11
N LEU A 16 -9.64 -0.78 -4.29
CA LEU A 16 -8.93 -2.06 -4.37
C LEU A 16 -7.50 -1.95 -3.81
N ARG A 17 -6.78 -0.88 -4.15
CA ARG A 17 -5.44 -0.61 -3.63
C ARG A 17 -5.44 -0.30 -2.12
N SER A 18 -6.51 0.26 -1.57
CA SER A 18 -6.62 0.49 -0.12
C SER A 18 -6.86 -0.81 0.67
N GLN A 19 -7.26 -1.90 0.01
CA GLN A 19 -7.43 -3.22 0.64
C GLN A 19 -6.16 -4.08 0.59
N ILE A 20 -5.14 -3.69 -0.17
CA ILE A 20 -3.98 -4.55 -0.48
C ILE A 20 -2.67 -3.77 -0.37
N GLY A 21 -1.72 -4.29 0.40
CA GLY A 21 -0.32 -3.86 0.38
C GLY A 21 0.52 -4.74 -0.57
N TYR A 22 1.39 -4.12 -1.37
CA TYR A 22 2.36 -4.83 -2.23
C TYR A 22 3.77 -4.72 -1.65
N VAL A 23 4.47 -5.86 -1.55
CA VAL A 23 5.86 -5.93 -1.10
C VAL A 23 6.69 -6.50 -2.25
N GLY A 24 7.53 -5.65 -2.84
CA GLY A 24 8.46 -6.05 -3.89
C GLY A 24 9.67 -6.80 -3.33
N GLN A 25 10.35 -7.59 -4.16
CA GLN A 25 11.61 -8.25 -3.77
C GLN A 25 12.74 -7.24 -3.53
N GLU A 26 12.80 -6.19 -4.36
CA GLU A 26 13.69 -5.05 -4.18
C GLU A 26 12.89 -3.90 -3.55
N PRO A 27 13.25 -3.45 -2.33
CA PRO A 27 12.54 -2.36 -1.68
C PRO A 27 12.83 -1.02 -2.36
N VAL A 28 11.79 -0.20 -2.48
CA VAL A 28 11.92 1.19 -2.92
C VAL A 28 11.99 2.08 -1.69
N LEU A 29 13.08 2.83 -1.55
CA LEU A 29 13.26 3.81 -0.47
C LEU A 29 13.30 5.23 -1.05
N PHE A 30 12.72 6.16 -0.31
CA PHE A 30 12.70 7.58 -0.62
C PHE A 30 13.74 8.32 0.22
N SER A 31 14.24 9.43 -0.31
CA SER A 31 15.11 10.33 0.45
C SER A 31 14.40 10.85 1.68
N GLY A 32 14.99 10.62 2.85
CA GLY A 32 14.39 10.94 4.15
C GLY A 32 14.97 10.05 5.24
N THR A 33 14.33 10.07 6.41
CA THR A 33 14.64 9.19 7.53
C THR A 33 14.00 7.81 7.35
N ILE A 34 14.37 6.87 8.23
CA ILE A 34 13.66 5.58 8.34
C ILE A 34 12.19 5.83 8.67
N GLU A 35 11.91 6.76 9.60
CA GLU A 35 10.55 7.14 9.98
C GLU A 35 9.74 7.63 8.79
N ASP A 36 10.30 8.51 7.95
CA ASP A 36 9.60 9.04 6.76
C ASP A 36 9.17 7.91 5.81
N ASN A 37 10.05 6.91 5.60
CA ASN A 37 9.75 5.77 4.75
C ASN A 37 8.67 4.86 5.35
N ILE A 38 8.64 4.68 6.68
CA ILE A 38 7.60 3.89 7.36
C ILE A 38 6.26 4.63 7.35
N ARG A 39 6.25 5.94 7.63
CA ARG A 39 5.04 6.78 7.63
C ARG A 39 4.40 6.90 6.25
N LEU A 40 5.14 6.67 5.16
CA LEU A 40 4.58 6.63 3.81
C LEU A 40 3.41 5.64 3.68
N GLY A 41 3.48 4.50 4.37
CA GLY A 41 2.40 3.50 4.40
C GLY A 41 1.32 3.76 5.45
N LYS A 42 1.61 4.62 6.44
CA LYS A 42 0.70 4.97 7.53
C LYS A 42 1.01 6.37 8.07
N PRO A 43 0.45 7.44 7.47
CA PRO A 43 0.78 8.82 7.84
C PRO A 43 0.42 9.21 9.29
N ASP A 44 -0.56 8.51 9.86
CA ASP A 44 -1.09 8.69 11.21
C ASP A 44 -0.47 7.71 12.23
N ALA A 45 0.67 7.08 11.89
CA ALA A 45 1.40 6.23 12.83
C ALA A 45 1.81 7.04 14.08
N THR A 46 1.58 6.46 15.26
CA THR A 46 1.97 7.06 16.54
C THR A 46 3.48 7.10 16.69
N GLU A 47 3.99 8.15 17.31
CA GLU A 47 5.37 8.22 17.78
C GLU A 47 5.56 7.27 18.96
N VAL A 48 6.71 6.60 19.00
CA VAL A 48 7.10 5.65 20.06
C VAL A 48 7.91 6.37 21.12
#